data_AF-K9D9G7-F1
#
_entry.id   AF-K9D9G7-F1
#
_cell.length_a   1.000
_cell.length_b   1.000
_cell.length_c   1.000
_cell.angle_alpha   90.00
_cell.angle_beta   90.00
_cell.angle_gamma   90.00
#
_symmetry.space_group_name_H-M   'P 1'
#
loop_
_entity.id
_entity.type
_entity.pdbx_description
1 polymer ?
#
loop_
_entity_poly.entity_id
_entity_poly.type
_entity_poly.pdbx_seq_one_letter_code
_entity_poly.pdbx_strand_id
1 'polypeptide(L)' 'MTASFLRQYDATTLDRRQIEKILGPSTGYYYYDNNPAYFVGPDTVTSIHGKGYLWVFEANKNNGRIERVHFVPDVK' A
#
# COMPACT_ATOMS: atom_id res chain seq x y z
N MET A 1 2.15 -5.07 11.94
CA MET A 1 3.03 -5.01 10.74
C MET A 1 3.06 -3.61 10.13
N THR A 2 1.93 -3.03 9.72
CA THR A 2 1.84 -1.66 9.17
C THR A 2 2.53 -0.58 10.01
N ALA A 3 2.22 -0.48 11.31
CA ALA A 3 2.81 0.51 12.20
C ALA A 3 4.33 0.31 12.43
N SER A 4 4.82 -0.93 12.38
CA SER A 4 6.26 -1.22 12.50
C SER A 4 7.01 -0.81 11.23
N PHE A 5 6.41 -1.07 10.07
CA PHE A 5 6.97 -0.66 8.78
C PHE A 5 7.07 0.87 8.68
N LEU A 6 5.99 1.59 8.99
CA LEU A 6 5.95 3.07 8.95
C LEU A 6 6.90 3.73 9.96
N ARG A 7 7.34 3.00 11.00
CA ARG A 7 8.36 3.48 11.95
C ARG A 7 9.79 3.23 11.49
N GLN A 8 10.01 2.18 10.71
CA GLN A 8 11.35 1.75 10.27
C GLN A 8 11.73 2.33 8.91
N TYR A 9 10.75 2.57 8.05
CA TYR A 9 10.96 3.00 6.67
C TYR A 9 10.18 4.28 6.40
N ASP A 10 10.89 5.29 5.89
CA ASP A 10 10.24 6.36 5.16
C ASP A 10 9.84 5.81 3.79
N ALA A 11 8.59 5.40 3.66
CA ALA A 11 8.07 4.76 2.46
C ALA A 11 8.25 5.61 1.20
N THR A 12 8.33 6.95 1.32
CA THR A 12 8.50 7.86 0.18
C THR A 12 9.94 7.88 -0.38
N THR A 13 10.87 7.23 0.30
CA THR A 13 12.24 7.03 -0.18
C THR A 13 12.41 5.73 -0.99
N LEU A 14 11.38 4.87 -0.97
CA LEU A 14 11.41 3.55 -1.60
C LEU A 14 10.76 3.57 -2.98
N ASP A 15 11.12 2.59 -3.79
CA ASP A 15 10.40 2.25 -5.03
C ASP A 15 9.50 1.02 -4.86
N ARG A 16 8.63 0.79 -5.84
CA ARG A 16 7.74 -0.39 -5.89
C ARG A 16 8.47 -1.70 -5.59
N ARG A 17 9.63 -1.94 -6.20
CA ARG A 17 10.34 -3.23 -6.10
C ARG A 17 10.86 -3.44 -4.68
N GLN A 18 11.29 -2.37 -4.03
CA GLN A 18 11.71 -2.40 -2.63
C GLN A 18 10.53 -2.68 -1.70
N ILE A 19 9.37 -2.05 -1.94
CA ILE A 19 8.14 -2.34 -1.18
C ILE A 19 7.76 -3.82 -1.30
N GLU A 20 7.70 -4.36 -2.52
CA GLU A 20 7.37 -5.76 -2.78
C GLU A 20 8.41 -6.73 -2.18
N LYS A 21 9.68 -6.35 -2.16
CA LYS A 21 10.74 -7.16 -1.52
C LYS A 21 10.58 -7.23 0.01
N ILE A 22 10.07 -6.17 0.64
CA ILE A 22 9.90 -6.11 2.10
C ILE A 22 8.57 -6.76 2.52
N LEU A 23 7.48 -6.46 1.82
CA LEU A 23 6.12 -6.87 2.19
C LEU A 23 5.62 -8.11 1.45
N GLY A 24 6.33 -8.55 0.41
CA GLY A 24 5.87 -9.58 -0.50
C GLY A 24 5.00 -9.03 -1.64
N PRO A 25 4.43 -9.92 -2.47
CA PRO A 25 3.61 -9.53 -3.62
C PRO A 25 2.35 -8.78 -3.18
N SER A 26 1.92 -7.82 -4.01
CA SER A 26 0.68 -7.07 -3.82
C SER A 26 -0.51 -8.02 -3.67
N THR A 27 -1.39 -7.76 -2.70
CA THR A 27 -2.59 -8.58 -2.43
C THR A 27 -3.88 -7.92 -2.88
N GLY A 28 -3.81 -6.67 -3.33
CA GLY A 28 -4.93 -5.94 -3.91
C GLY A 28 -4.51 -5.13 -5.13
N TYR A 29 -5.50 -4.43 -5.68
CA TYR A 29 -5.38 -3.61 -6.89
C TYR A 29 -5.92 -2.20 -6.63
N TYR A 30 -5.18 -1.18 -7.07
CA TYR A 30 -5.58 0.22 -6.93
C TYR A 30 -5.24 1.05 -8.18
N TYR A 31 -6.25 1.23 -9.05
CA TYR A 31 -6.30 2.01 -10.31
C TYR A 31 -5.24 1.72 -11.38
N TYR A 32 -4.02 1.37 -11.00
CA TYR A 32 -2.88 1.07 -11.85
C TYR A 32 -2.11 -0.11 -11.26
N ASP A 33 -1.77 -1.09 -12.09
CA ASP A 33 -1.03 -2.29 -11.69
C ASP A 33 0.34 -1.98 -11.04
N ASN A 34 0.85 -0.76 -11.27
CA ASN A 34 2.14 -0.34 -10.75
C ASN A 34 2.08 0.20 -9.31
N ASN A 35 0.91 0.27 -8.67
CA ASN A 35 0.79 0.68 -7.28
C ASN A 35 0.67 -0.55 -6.38
N PRO A 36 1.70 -0.87 -5.56
CA PRO A 36 1.55 -1.90 -4.54
C PRO A 36 0.39 -1.58 -3.61
N ALA A 37 -0.49 -2.55 -3.42
CA ALA A 37 -1.67 -2.40 -2.61
C ALA A 37 -1.90 -3.68 -1.78
N TYR A 38 -2.09 -3.51 -0.47
CA TYR A 38 -2.16 -4.63 0.46
C TYR A 38 -3.43 -4.57 1.29
N PHE A 39 -4.19 -5.67 1.35
CA PHE A 39 -5.31 -5.76 2.30
C PHE A 39 -4.78 -5.88 3.72
N VAL A 40 -5.27 -5.00 4.60
CA VAL A 40 -4.90 -4.97 6.01
C VAL A 40 -6.11 -4.65 6.90
N GLY A 41 -6.01 -5.00 8.18
CA GLY A 41 -7.05 -4.73 9.17
C GLY A 41 -8.14 -5.81 9.20
N PRO A 42 -9.21 -5.57 9.97
CA PRO A 42 -10.27 -6.56 10.18
C PRO A 42 -11.18 -6.69 8.96
N ASP A 43 -11.76 -7.88 8.80
CA ASP A 43 -12.70 -8.22 7.72
C ASP A 43 -14.09 -7.58 7.90
N THR A 44 -14.32 -6.93 9.05
CA THR A 44 -15.52 -6.14 9.36
C THR A 44 -15.60 -4.84 8.56
N VAL A 45 -14.47 -4.35 8.04
CA VAL A 45 -14.43 -3.19 7.15
C VAL A 45 -14.68 -3.68 5.72
N THR A 46 -15.65 -3.08 5.04
CA THR A 46 -15.98 -3.43 3.66
C THR A 46 -15.71 -2.22 2.77
N SER A 47 -14.93 -2.42 1.71
CA SER A 47 -14.58 -1.40 0.72
C SER A 47 -14.98 -1.85 -0.68
N ILE A 48 -14.92 -0.93 -1.66
CA ILE A 48 -15.10 -1.27 -3.07
C ILE A 48 -14.03 -2.25 -3.59
N HIS A 49 -12.92 -2.40 -2.87
CA HIS A 49 -11.81 -3.28 -3.22
C HIS A 49 -11.94 -4.66 -2.58
N GLY A 50 -12.72 -4.82 -1.51
CA GLY A 50 -12.87 -6.07 -0.78
C GLY A 50 -13.05 -5.86 0.73
N LYS A 51 -12.80 -6.93 1.51
CA LYS A 51 -12.83 -6.88 2.97
C LYS A 51 -11.48 -6.37 3.51
N GLY A 52 -11.54 -5.52 4.52
CA GLY A 52 -10.40 -4.80 5.08
C GLY A 52 -10.13 -3.46 4.41
N TYR A 53 -9.09 -2.78 4.90
CA TYR A 53 -8.53 -1.59 4.29
C TYR A 53 -7.53 -1.99 3.22
N LEU A 54 -7.47 -1.22 2.14
CA LEU A 54 -6.40 -1.31 1.17
C LEU A 54 -5.31 -0.31 1.57
N TRP A 55 -4.13 -0.82 1.92
CA TRP A 55 -2.94 0.00 2.17
C TRP A 55 -2.20 0.22 0.86
N VAL A 56 -2.27 1.44 0.35
CA VAL A 56 -1.85 1.80 -1.01
C VAL A 56 -0.53 2.57 -0.96
N PHE A 57 0.42 2.14 -1.79
CA PHE A 57 1.66 2.83 -2.09
C PHE A 57 1.58 3.39 -3.52
N GLU A 58 1.22 4.67 -3.64
CA GLU A 58 1.16 5.32 -4.94
C GLU A 58 2.56 5.62 -5.44
N ALA A 59 2.92 4.97 -6.54
CA ALA A 59 4.21 5.14 -7.19
C ALA A 59 4.10 6.15 -8.34
N ASN A 60 5.09 7.02 -8.47
CA ASN A 60 5.26 7.84 -9.65
C ASN A 60 5.44 6.93 -10.88
N LYS A 61 4.63 7.16 -11.92
CA LYS A 61 4.60 6.31 -13.11
C LYS A 61 5.90 6.31 -13.91
N ASN A 62 6.72 7.36 -13.80
CA ASN A 62 7.94 7.54 -14.59
C ASN A 62 9.16 6.90 -13.94
N ASN A 63 9.29 6.97 -12.60
CA ASN A 63 10.47 6.50 -11.89
C ASN A 63 10.19 5.39 -10.86
N GLY A 64 8.93 5.04 -10.62
CA GLY A 64 8.51 3.98 -9.70
C GLY A 64 8.69 4.30 -8.21
N ARG A 65 9.12 5.53 -7.88
CA ARG A 65 9.29 6.00 -6.49
C ARG A 65 7.92 6.22 -5.85
N ILE A 66 7.77 5.79 -4.60
CA ILE A 66 6.55 6.04 -3.85
C ILE A 66 6.46 7.52 -3.51
N GLU A 67 5.35 8.16 -3.89
CA GLU A 67 5.07 9.56 -3.58
C GLU A 67 4.09 9.70 -2.42
N ARG A 68 3.20 8.72 -2.25
CA ARG A 68 2.15 8.78 -1.23
C ARG A 68 1.81 7.39 -0.71
N VAL A 69 1.55 7.32 0.60
CA VAL A 69 1.05 6.12 1.27
C VAL A 69 -0.23 6.46 2.01
N HIS A 70 -1.30 5.71 1.76
CA HIS A 70 -2.61 5.96 2.36
C HIS A 70 -3.45 4.68 2.46
N PHE A 71 -4.62 4.78 3.10
CA PHE A 71 -5.57 3.67 3.24
C PHE A 71 -6.85 3.94 2.47
N VAL A 72 -7.49 2.90 1.94
CA VAL A 72 -8.79 2.97 1.30
C VAL A 72 -9.74 1.93 1.91
N PRO A 73 -10.88 2.34 2.49
CA PRO A 73 -11.30 3.72 2.75
C PRO A 73 -10.34 4.43 3.73
N ASP A 74 -10.38 5.77 3.77
CA ASP A 74 -9.57 6.53 4.71
C ASP A 74 -9.85 6.11 6.16
N VAL A 75 -8.79 5.93 6.93
CA VAL A 75 -8.87 5.68 8.38
C VAL A 75 -9.03 7.03 9.08
N LYS A 76 -10.11 7.20 9.83
CA LYS A 76 -10.35 8.39 10.67
C LYS A 76 -9.71 8.26 12.04
#